data_AF-A0A355L6H6-F1
#
_entry.id   AF-A0A355L6H6-F1
#
_cell.length_a   1.000
_cell.length_b   1.000
_cell.length_c   1.000
_cell.angle_alpha   90.00
_cell.angle_beta   90.00
_cell.angle_gamma   90.00
#
_symmetry.space_group_name_H-M   'P 1'
#
loop_
_entity.id
_entity.type
_entity.pdbx_description
1 polymer ?
#
loop_
_entity_poly.entity_id
_entity_poly.type
_entity_poly.pdbx_seq_one_letter_code
_entity_poly.pdbx_strand_id
1 'polypeptide(L)'
;VLDEGRVNIGGIDFVIKQTSEAFDIEIPEINAVYTHMLGHDCHSIVAGADHADAMIAELHSYIEKGYDLILTSHYTPEDLKDAQTKIDYLENLKKIAVGTQNADDFKAEVGKQYPQYSGQNYLDMTAGFFYA
;
A
#
# COMPACT_ATOMS: atom_id res chain seq x y z
N VAL A 1 8.34 12.86 21.29
CA VAL A 1 7.90 12.65 19.89
C VAL A 1 9.15 12.43 19.06
N LEU A 2 9.13 11.52 18.09
CA LEU A 2 10.24 11.29 17.17
C LEU A 2 10.03 12.15 15.92
N ASP A 3 11.10 12.78 15.45
CA ASP A 3 11.09 13.55 14.20
C ASP A 3 11.44 12.63 13.01
N GLU A 4 11.18 13.12 11.80
CA GLU A 4 11.63 12.44 10.57
C GLU A 4 13.16 12.35 10.52
N GLY A 5 13.68 11.22 10.03
CA GLY A 5 15.10 10.97 9.88
C GLY A 5 15.61 9.78 10.71
N ARG A 6 16.94 9.66 10.78
CA ARG A 6 17.61 8.55 11.45
C ARG A 6 17.62 8.75 12.97
N VAL A 7 17.26 7.71 13.71
CA VAL A 7 17.32 7.66 15.17
C VAL A 7 17.85 6.31 15.64
N ASN A 8 18.72 6.31 16.65
CA ASN A 8 19.17 5.08 17.30
C ASN A 8 18.31 4.80 18.54
N ILE A 9 17.70 3.63 18.63
CA ILE A 9 16.91 3.19 19.78
C ILE A 9 17.43 1.84 20.24
N GLY A 10 18.01 1.78 21.45
CA GLY A 10 18.50 0.54 22.02
C GLY A 10 19.65 -0.12 21.23
N GLY A 11 20.42 0.67 20.47
CA GLY A 11 21.52 0.16 19.64
C GLY A 11 21.11 -0.28 18.24
N ILE A 12 19.85 -0.10 17.84
CA ILE A 12 19.33 -0.35 16.50
C ILE A 12 19.01 0.99 15.84
N ASP A 13 19.45 1.19 14.61
CA ASP A 13 19.08 2.36 13.82
C ASP A 13 17.72 2.17 13.16
N PHE A 14 16.93 3.23 13.21
CA PHE A 14 15.66 3.35 12.53
C PHE A 14 15.72 4.59 11.64
N VAL A 15 15.16 4.51 10.44
CA VAL A 15 14.92 5.68 9.60
C VAL A 15 13.42 5.94 9.57
N ILE A 16 12.99 7.00 10.27
CA ILE A 16 11.60 7.40 10.34
C ILE A 16 11.28 8.25 9.14
N LYS A 17 10.29 7.85 8.35
CA LYS A 17 9.73 8.62 7.24
C LYS A 17 8.28 8.96 7.55
N GLN A 18 7.93 10.23 7.51
CA GLN A 18 6.53 10.65 7.65
C GLN A 18 5.81 10.50 6.31
N THR A 19 4.63 9.90 6.33
CA THR A 19 3.74 9.85 5.17
C THR A 19 2.52 10.73 5.42
N SER A 20 1.68 10.92 4.41
CA SER A 20 0.43 11.68 4.55
C SER A 20 -0.54 11.05 5.55
N GLU A 21 -0.41 9.77 5.82
CA GLU A 21 -1.37 9.00 6.63
C GLU A 21 -0.74 8.33 7.86
N ALA A 22 0.59 8.17 7.91
CA ALA A 22 1.29 7.42 8.96
C ALA A 22 2.82 7.66 8.95
N PHE A 23 3.56 6.62 9.33
CA PHE A 23 5.01 6.57 9.30
C PHE A 23 5.45 5.27 8.62
N ASP A 24 6.46 5.37 7.77
CA ASP A 24 7.26 4.22 7.36
C ASP A 24 8.54 4.21 8.20
N ILE A 25 9.03 3.02 8.53
CA ILE A 25 10.17 2.83 9.42
C ILE A 25 11.12 1.83 8.81
N GLU A 26 12.26 2.30 8.30
CA GLU A 26 13.32 1.41 7.83
C GLU A 26 14.13 0.91 9.03
N ILE A 27 14.51 -0.37 9.00
CA ILE A 27 15.33 -1.05 10.01
C ILE A 27 16.55 -1.67 9.29
N PRO A 28 17.59 -0.88 8.99
CA PRO A 28 18.67 -1.29 8.09
C PRO A 28 19.41 -2.56 8.51
N GLU A 29 19.60 -2.78 9.81
CA GLU A 29 20.37 -3.90 10.37
C GLU A 29 19.77 -5.27 10.07
N ILE A 30 18.47 -5.32 9.78
CA ILE A 30 17.74 -6.54 9.39
C ILE A 30 17.16 -6.45 7.98
N ASN A 31 17.57 -5.44 7.20
CA ASN A 31 17.08 -5.16 5.85
C ASN A 31 15.55 -5.20 5.74
N ALA A 32 14.86 -4.57 6.70
CA ALA A 32 13.40 -4.55 6.76
C ALA A 32 12.84 -3.14 6.71
N VAL A 33 11.57 -3.03 6.30
CA VAL A 33 10.79 -1.80 6.40
C VAL A 33 9.41 -2.10 6.99
N TYR A 34 8.94 -1.24 7.87
CA TYR A 34 7.53 -1.20 8.26
C TYR A 34 6.82 -0.12 7.46
N THR A 35 5.64 -0.45 6.95
CA THR A 35 4.75 0.51 6.30
C THR A 35 3.31 0.38 6.84
N HIS A 36 2.53 1.45 6.74
CA HIS A 36 1.15 1.41 7.20
C HIS A 36 0.28 0.50 6.33
N MET A 37 0.33 0.68 5.01
CA MET A 37 -0.61 0.06 4.08
C MET A 37 0.11 -0.89 3.11
N LEU A 38 0.26 -2.15 3.52
CA LEU A 38 0.51 -3.28 2.62
C LEU A 38 -0.39 -4.47 3.01
N GLY A 39 -0.59 -5.38 2.05
CA GLY A 39 -1.47 -6.55 2.14
C GLY A 39 -1.83 -6.97 0.73
N HIS A 40 -0.95 -7.71 0.05
CA HIS A 40 -0.93 -7.91 -1.40
C HIS A 40 -2.25 -8.42 -1.96
N ASP A 41 -2.93 -9.33 -1.26
CA ASP A 41 -4.18 -9.99 -1.66
C ASP A 41 -5.44 -9.46 -0.96
N CYS A 42 -5.36 -8.26 -0.38
CA CYS A 42 -6.49 -7.58 0.26
C CYS A 42 -6.81 -6.27 -0.45
N HIS A 43 -8.09 -5.88 -0.47
CA HIS A 43 -8.46 -4.52 -0.85
C HIS A 43 -7.90 -3.54 0.18
N SER A 44 -7.27 -2.47 -0.31
CA SER A 44 -6.82 -1.34 0.51
C SER A 44 -7.79 -0.18 0.34
N ILE A 45 -7.82 0.73 1.31
CA ILE A 45 -8.44 2.05 1.11
C ILE A 45 -7.52 2.84 0.19
N VAL A 46 -8.02 3.22 -0.99
CA VAL A 46 -7.29 3.99 -1.99
C VAL A 46 -8.12 5.23 -2.31
N ALA A 47 -7.63 6.38 -1.86
CA ALA A 47 -8.37 7.64 -1.90
C ALA A 47 -8.23 8.36 -3.27
N GLY A 48 -8.56 7.65 -4.35
CA GLY A 48 -8.45 8.15 -5.72
C GLY A 48 -7.10 7.88 -6.38
N ALA A 49 -6.96 8.37 -7.61
CA ALA A 49 -5.80 8.07 -8.48
C ALA A 49 -4.48 8.62 -7.91
N ASP A 50 -4.48 9.85 -7.39
CA ASP A 50 -3.27 10.46 -6.82
C ASP A 50 -2.77 9.70 -5.59
N HIS A 51 -3.69 9.19 -4.74
CA HIS A 51 -3.31 8.33 -3.62
C HIS A 51 -2.76 6.99 -4.13
N ALA A 52 -3.37 6.39 -5.14
CA ALA A 52 -2.84 5.17 -5.76
C ALA A 52 -1.41 5.38 -6.29
N ASP A 53 -1.14 6.50 -6.96
CA ASP A 53 0.20 6.85 -7.47
C ASP A 53 1.23 7.03 -6.34
N ALA A 54 0.85 7.66 -5.24
CA ALA A 54 1.72 7.81 -4.07
C ALA A 54 2.06 6.45 -3.43
N MET A 55 1.07 5.57 -3.27
CA MET A 55 1.30 4.20 -2.77
C MET A 55 2.21 3.40 -3.71
N ILE A 56 2.00 3.50 -5.03
CA ILE A 56 2.84 2.83 -6.04
C ILE A 56 4.28 3.32 -5.97
N ALA A 57 4.50 4.64 -5.87
CA ALA A 57 5.83 5.21 -5.75
C ALA A 57 6.56 4.72 -4.48
N GLU A 58 5.85 4.61 -3.36
CA GLU A 58 6.41 4.10 -2.12
C GLU A 58 6.86 2.63 -2.25
N LEU A 59 5.98 1.78 -2.78
CA LEU A 59 6.27 0.36 -2.98
C LEU A 59 7.40 0.14 -3.99
N HIS A 60 7.49 0.97 -5.04
CA HIS A 60 8.65 0.95 -5.94
C HIS A 60 9.95 1.29 -5.22
N SER A 61 9.94 2.29 -4.33
CA SER A 61 11.11 2.63 -3.50
C SER A 61 11.56 1.43 -2.66
N TYR A 62 10.65 0.63 -2.13
CA TYR A 62 11.01 -0.59 -1.37
C TYR A 62 11.69 -1.64 -2.25
N ILE A 63 11.19 -1.84 -3.47
CA ILE A 63 11.79 -2.74 -4.46
C ILE A 63 13.18 -2.25 -4.86
N GLU A 64 13.34 -0.95 -5.13
CA GLU A 64 14.62 -0.35 -5.51
C GLU A 64 15.67 -0.44 -4.40
N LYS A 65 15.26 -0.29 -3.14
CA LYS A 65 16.13 -0.43 -1.96
C LYS A 65 16.45 -1.88 -1.62
N GLY A 66 15.69 -2.84 -2.15
CA GLY A 66 15.98 -4.28 -2.01
C GLY A 66 15.75 -4.82 -0.61
N TYR A 67 14.68 -4.40 0.08
CA TYR A 67 14.32 -4.95 1.40
C TYR A 67 13.97 -6.44 1.33
N ASP A 68 14.38 -7.19 2.35
CA ASP A 68 14.06 -8.63 2.45
C ASP A 68 12.71 -8.87 3.14
N LEU A 69 12.27 -7.93 3.97
CA LEU A 69 11.10 -8.06 4.82
C LEU A 69 10.30 -6.75 4.87
N ILE A 70 9.02 -6.84 4.55
CA ILE A 70 8.07 -5.75 4.72
C ILE A 70 7.07 -6.11 5.82
N LEU A 71 7.05 -5.29 6.86
CA LEU A 71 6.08 -5.38 7.94
C LEU A 71 4.94 -4.40 7.65
N THR A 72 3.70 -4.82 7.91
CA THR A 72 2.52 -4.00 7.66
C THR A 72 1.60 -3.99 8.87
N SER A 73 0.81 -2.92 9.00
CA SER A 73 -0.18 -2.80 10.06
C SER A 73 -1.35 -3.77 9.92
N HIS A 74 -1.63 -4.23 8.69
CA HIS A 74 -2.93 -4.83 8.35
C HIS A 74 -2.83 -6.26 7.81
N TYR A 75 -1.63 -6.86 7.78
CA TYR A 75 -1.45 -8.19 7.21
C TYR A 75 -0.27 -8.97 7.82
N THR A 76 0.00 -10.16 7.28
CA THR A 76 1.20 -10.94 7.64
C THR A 76 2.46 -10.26 7.11
N PRO A 77 3.66 -10.61 7.59
CA PRO A 77 4.90 -10.16 6.97
C PRO A 77 4.97 -10.57 5.50
N GLU A 78 5.50 -9.67 4.67
CA GLU A 78 5.48 -9.72 3.21
C GLU A 78 6.89 -9.43 2.64
N ASP A 79 7.08 -9.64 1.33
CA ASP A 79 8.34 -9.40 0.63
C ASP A 79 8.19 -8.53 -0.65
N LEU A 80 9.26 -8.39 -1.45
CA LEU A 80 9.25 -7.59 -2.66
C LEU A 80 8.31 -8.12 -3.76
N LYS A 81 8.01 -9.43 -3.76
CA LYS A 81 7.03 -10.00 -4.69
C LYS A 81 5.62 -9.57 -4.29
N ASP A 82 5.35 -9.49 -3.00
CA ASP A 82 4.08 -9.00 -2.47
C ASP A 82 3.91 -7.49 -2.75
N ALA A 83 4.98 -6.70 -2.60
CA ALA A 83 5.00 -5.30 -3.02
C ALA A 83 4.67 -5.14 -4.51
N GLN A 84 5.30 -5.93 -5.39
CA GLN A 84 4.98 -5.90 -6.82
C GLN A 84 3.53 -6.32 -7.11
N THR A 85 3.03 -7.33 -6.42
CA THR A 85 1.63 -7.77 -6.54
C THR A 85 0.67 -6.64 -6.17
N LYS A 86 0.97 -5.90 -5.10
CA LYS A 86 0.18 -4.73 -4.71
C LYS A 86 0.26 -3.59 -5.73
N ILE A 87 1.44 -3.31 -6.30
CA ILE A 87 1.62 -2.31 -7.37
C ILE A 87 0.74 -2.68 -8.57
N ASP A 88 0.78 -3.94 -9.02
CA ASP A 88 -0.01 -4.40 -10.16
C ASP A 88 -1.52 -4.24 -9.91
N TYR A 89 -1.96 -4.53 -8.69
CA TYR A 89 -3.34 -4.29 -8.25
C TYR A 89 -3.72 -2.81 -8.30
N LEU A 90 -2.91 -1.92 -7.74
CA LEU A 90 -3.17 -0.47 -7.71
C LEU A 90 -3.21 0.13 -9.13
N GLU A 91 -2.28 -0.28 -10.00
CA GLU A 91 -2.28 0.09 -11.42
C GLU A 91 -3.54 -0.38 -12.13
N ASN A 92 -4.00 -1.59 -11.84
CA ASN A 92 -5.22 -2.10 -12.44
C ASN A 92 -6.48 -1.42 -11.89
N LEU A 93 -6.53 -1.08 -10.59
CA LEU A 93 -7.61 -0.27 -10.03
C LEU A 93 -7.78 1.04 -10.78
N LYS A 94 -6.69 1.79 -11.02
CA LYS A 94 -6.74 3.04 -11.80
C LYS A 94 -7.31 2.80 -13.21
N LYS A 95 -6.89 1.72 -13.88
CA LYS A 95 -7.41 1.36 -15.22
C LYS A 95 -8.90 1.03 -15.21
N ILE A 96 -9.37 0.26 -14.23
CA ILE A 96 -10.79 -0.07 -14.08
C ILE A 96 -11.59 1.20 -13.82
N ALA A 97 -11.11 2.11 -12.97
CA ALA A 97 -11.77 3.38 -12.69
C ALA A 97 -11.94 4.24 -13.96
N VAL A 98 -10.93 4.34 -14.83
CA VAL A 98 -11.05 5.04 -16.12
C VAL A 98 -12.07 4.36 -17.06
N GLY A 99 -12.21 3.03 -16.96
CA GLY A 99 -13.10 2.23 -17.81
C GLY A 99 -14.54 2.08 -17.30
N THR A 100 -14.87 2.60 -16.12
CA THR A 100 -16.19 2.46 -15.49
C THR A 100 -16.85 3.83 -15.28
N GLN A 101 -18.18 3.86 -15.19
CA GLN A 101 -18.93 5.13 -15.18
C GLN A 101 -19.34 5.58 -13.78
N ASN A 102 -19.36 4.66 -12.82
CA ASN A 102 -19.82 4.91 -11.46
C ASN A 102 -19.20 3.90 -10.50
N ALA A 103 -19.39 4.16 -9.21
CA ALA A 103 -18.86 3.34 -8.12
C ALA A 103 -19.34 1.88 -8.17
N ASP A 104 -20.58 1.60 -8.59
CA ASP A 104 -21.12 0.24 -8.63
C ASP A 104 -20.48 -0.59 -9.76
N ASP A 105 -20.35 -0.02 -10.96
CA ASP A 105 -19.65 -0.65 -12.08
C ASP A 105 -18.18 -0.93 -11.75
N PHE A 106 -17.52 0.03 -11.08
CA PHE A 106 -16.15 -0.12 -10.61
C PHE A 106 -16.00 -1.29 -9.63
N LYS A 107 -16.82 -1.33 -8.57
CA LYS A 107 -16.79 -2.43 -7.59
C LYS A 107 -17.09 -3.78 -8.23
N ALA A 108 -18.05 -3.83 -9.16
CA ALA A 108 -18.41 -5.07 -9.85
C ALA A 108 -17.25 -5.61 -10.68
N GLU A 109 -16.55 -4.75 -11.42
CA GLU A 109 -15.40 -5.17 -12.24
C GLU A 109 -14.19 -5.53 -11.37
N VAL A 110 -13.90 -4.77 -10.31
CA VAL A 110 -12.84 -5.13 -9.34
C VAL A 110 -13.14 -6.47 -8.68
N GLY A 111 -14.36 -6.69 -8.20
CA GLY A 111 -14.75 -7.96 -7.56
C GLY A 111 -14.71 -9.15 -8.51
N LYS A 112 -14.95 -8.95 -9.81
CA LYS A 112 -14.81 -9.98 -10.83
C LYS A 112 -13.34 -10.36 -11.09
N GLN A 113 -12.44 -9.38 -11.11
CA GLN A 113 -11.01 -9.62 -11.36
C GLN A 113 -10.26 -10.10 -10.11
N TYR A 114 -10.72 -9.71 -8.92
CA TYR A 114 -10.12 -10.03 -7.63
C TYR A 114 -11.10 -10.73 -6.67
N PRO A 115 -11.75 -11.85 -7.06
CA PRO A 115 -12.82 -12.46 -6.28
C PRO A 115 -12.37 -13.08 -4.95
N GLN A 116 -11.07 -13.30 -4.80
CA GLN A 116 -10.47 -13.85 -3.58
C GLN A 116 -9.96 -12.76 -2.63
N TYR A 117 -9.97 -11.49 -3.04
CA TYR A 117 -9.46 -10.42 -2.20
C TYR A 117 -10.41 -10.17 -1.03
N SER A 118 -9.85 -10.05 0.16
CA SER A 118 -10.61 -9.68 1.36
C SER A 118 -10.79 -8.16 1.45
N GLY A 119 -11.57 -7.67 2.43
CA GLY A 119 -11.69 -6.23 2.69
C GLY A 119 -12.70 -5.50 1.80
N GLN A 120 -13.85 -6.11 1.50
CA GLN A 120 -14.89 -5.51 0.65
C GLN A 120 -15.33 -4.11 1.14
N ASN A 121 -15.36 -3.90 2.46
CA ASN A 121 -15.65 -2.59 3.06
C ASN A 121 -14.62 -1.52 2.65
N TYR A 122 -13.35 -1.89 2.46
CA TYR A 122 -12.32 -0.98 1.96
C TYR A 122 -12.51 -0.69 0.48
N LEU A 123 -12.92 -1.69 -0.31
CA LEU A 123 -13.28 -1.47 -1.71
C LEU A 123 -14.49 -0.52 -1.85
N ASP A 124 -15.48 -0.63 -0.96
CA ASP A 124 -16.63 0.30 -0.95
C ASP A 124 -16.20 1.75 -0.68
N MET A 125 -15.27 1.95 0.26
CA MET A 125 -14.70 3.28 0.54
C MET A 125 -13.87 3.81 -0.64
N THR A 126 -13.02 2.97 -1.21
CA THR A 126 -12.22 3.27 -2.41
C THR A 126 -13.12 3.71 -3.57
N ALA A 127 -14.19 2.98 -3.86
CA ALA A 127 -15.14 3.36 -4.90
C ALA A 127 -15.78 4.73 -4.63
N GLY A 128 -16.08 5.03 -3.36
CA GLY A 128 -16.54 6.35 -2.93
C GLY A 128 -15.54 7.45 -3.26
N PHE A 129 -14.25 7.25 -3.03
CA PHE A 129 -13.22 8.25 -3.34
C PHE A 129 -12.99 8.47 -4.84
N PHE A 130 -13.08 7.43 -5.66
CA PHE A 130 -12.88 7.54 -7.11
C PHE A 130 -14.04 8.25 -7.83
N TYR A 131 -15.24 8.27 -7.24
CA TYR A 131 -16.47 8.77 -7.87
C TYR A 131 -17.23 9.81 -7.03
N ALA A 132 -16.56 10.42 -6.04
CA ALA A 132 -17.10 11.52 -5.23
C ALA A 132 -17.27 12.83 -6.02
#